data_AF-A0A357FTQ6-F1
#
_entry.id   AF-A0A357FTQ6-F1
#
_cell.length_a   1.000
_cell.length_b   1.000
_cell.length_c   1.000
_cell.angle_alpha   90.00
_cell.angle_beta   90.00
_cell.angle_gamma   90.00
#
_symmetry.space_group_name_H-M   'P 1'
#
loop_
_entity.id
_entity.type
_entity.pdbx_description
1 polymer ?
#
loop_
_entity_poly.entity_id
_entity_poly.type
_entity_poly.pdbx_seq_one_letter_code
_entity_poly.pdbx_strand_id
1 'polypeptide(L)'
;WQQTRVTPAILKSPSRLLEFLKKGVLSQTDVLFQVEDGVLENVAAYRKVLVLPGLPTAEPQRSECIELFKAAGVDGVIAFSTILEDLLRHVEVNHSYQKSELLQLVRVLKIYDMVQAPQMRLF
;
A
#
# COMPACT_ATOMS: atom_id res chain seq x y z
N TRP A 1 2.58 6.92 4.06
CA TRP A 1 3.96 7.26 3.62
C TRP A 1 4.42 8.62 4.14
N GLN A 2 3.66 9.70 3.95
CA GLN A 2 4.05 11.03 4.47
C GLN A 2 4.01 11.15 6.01
N GLN A 3 3.21 10.34 6.69
CA GLN A 3 3.10 10.37 8.16
C GLN A 3 3.94 9.30 8.88
N THR A 4 4.59 8.39 8.14
CA THR A 4 5.30 7.24 8.71
C THR A 4 6.73 7.24 8.21
N ARG A 5 7.72 7.09 9.11
CA ARG A 5 9.16 7.08 8.78
C ARG A 5 9.59 5.79 8.06
N VAL A 6 8.99 5.50 6.91
CA VAL A 6 9.41 4.38 6.07
C VAL A 6 10.72 4.75 5.40
N THR A 7 11.75 3.93 5.57
CA THR A 7 13.06 4.13 4.97
C THR A 7 13.36 3.02 3.96
N PRO A 8 14.24 3.23 2.99
CA PRO A 8 14.66 2.16 2.07
C PRO A 8 15.20 0.92 2.79
N ALA A 9 15.82 1.12 3.96
CA ALA A 9 16.35 0.04 4.80
C ALA A 9 15.25 -0.86 5.40
N ILE A 10 14.06 -0.31 5.66
CA ILE A 10 12.89 -1.07 6.11
C ILE A 10 12.34 -1.90 4.95
N LEU A 11 12.18 -1.31 3.76
CA LEU A 11 11.62 -1.99 2.60
C LEU A 11 12.48 -3.15 2.10
N LYS A 12 13.81 -3.01 2.17
CA LYS A 12 14.76 -4.01 1.67
C LYS A 12 14.99 -5.18 2.64
N SER A 13 14.49 -5.11 3.87
CA SER A 13 14.75 -6.10 4.92
C SER A 13 13.43 -6.66 5.46
N PRO A 14 13.13 -7.95 5.20
CA PRO A 14 11.88 -8.57 5.66
C PRO A 14 11.67 -8.48 7.18
N SER A 15 12.74 -8.66 7.98
CA SER A 15 12.67 -8.59 9.44
C SER A 15 12.39 -7.17 9.94
N ARG A 16 13.06 -6.15 9.37
CA ARG A 16 12.80 -4.74 9.72
C ARG A 16 11.43 -4.28 9.28
N LEU A 17 10.96 -4.74 8.12
CA LEU A 17 9.60 -4.51 7.65
C LEU A 17 8.59 -5.07 8.64
N LEU A 18 8.74 -6.33 9.05
CA LEU A 18 7.83 -6.97 10.00
C LEU A 18 7.82 -6.24 11.36
N GLU A 19 8.99 -5.88 11.88
CA GLU A 19 9.09 -5.10 13.12
C GLU A 19 8.39 -3.74 12.99
N PHE A 20 8.60 -3.04 11.87
CA PHE A 20 7.95 -1.77 11.59
C PHE A 20 6.42 -1.91 11.50
N LEU A 21 5.91 -2.95 10.84
CA LEU A 21 4.48 -3.21 10.75
C LEU A 21 3.88 -3.47 12.14
N LYS A 22 4.52 -4.33 12.95
CA LYS A 22 4.03 -4.68 14.31
C LYS A 22 4.10 -3.51 15.29
N LYS A 23 5.21 -2.76 15.33
CA LYS A 23 5.43 -1.71 16.34
C LYS A 23 5.02 -0.32 15.87
N GLY A 24 5.21 -0.02 14.59
CA GLY A 24 5.00 1.31 14.03
C GLY A 24 3.60 1.52 13.46
N VAL A 25 3.02 0.49 12.82
CA VAL A 25 1.72 0.62 12.16
C VAL A 25 0.60 0.07 13.04
N LEU A 26 0.73 -1.17 13.52
CA LEU A 26 -0.34 -1.86 14.26
C LEU A 26 -0.75 -1.07 15.52
N SER A 27 0.22 -0.49 16.23
CA SER A 27 0.01 0.33 17.43
C SER A 27 -0.78 1.63 17.17
N GLN A 28 -0.85 2.08 15.92
CA GLN A 28 -1.55 3.30 15.52
C GLN A 28 -2.89 3.03 14.84
N THR A 29 -3.25 1.76 14.64
CA THR A 29 -4.44 1.35 13.86
C THR A 29 -5.71 2.00 14.38
N ASP A 30 -5.91 2.02 15.70
CA ASP A 30 -7.09 2.63 16.30
C ASP A 30 -7.18 4.12 16.00
N VAL A 31 -6.07 4.84 16.09
CA VAL A 31 -5.98 6.27 15.78
C VAL A 31 -6.22 6.54 14.29
N LEU A 32 -5.68 5.69 13.41
CA LEU A 32 -5.83 5.84 11.96
C LEU A 32 -7.27 5.65 11.49
N PHE A 33 -8.06 4.84 12.19
CA PHE A 33 -9.47 4.58 11.88
C PHE A 33 -10.44 5.32 12.82
N GLN A 34 -9.96 6.21 13.67
CA GLN A 34 -10.82 7.12 14.41
C GLN A 34 -11.51 8.07 13.43
N VAL A 35 -12.83 8.09 13.48
CA VAL A 35 -13.68 8.96 12.68
C VAL A 35 -14.37 9.91 13.65
N GLU A 36 -14.37 11.21 13.34
CA GLU A 36 -15.07 12.21 14.13
C GLU A 36 -16.59 11.93 14.16
N ASP A 37 -17.21 12.18 15.32
CA ASP A 37 -18.64 11.95 15.50
C ASP A 37 -19.47 12.73 14.47
N GLY A 38 -20.41 12.03 13.82
CA GLY A 38 -21.32 12.62 12.83
C GLY A 38 -20.77 12.68 11.40
N VAL A 39 -19.53 12.28 11.14
CA VAL A 39 -19.00 12.20 9.76
C VAL A 39 -19.56 11.01 8.98
N LEU A 40 -19.80 9.89 9.67
CA LEU A 40 -20.36 8.67 9.09
C LEU A 40 -21.61 8.26 9.85
N GLU A 41 -22.69 7.94 9.13
CA GLU A 41 -23.97 7.52 9.73
C GLU A 41 -23.86 6.17 10.47
N ASN A 42 -23.04 5.25 9.95
CA ASN A 42 -22.78 3.96 10.59
C ASN A 42 -21.35 3.51 10.28
N VAL A 43 -20.42 3.80 11.19
CA VAL A 43 -19.00 3.41 11.05
C VAL A 43 -18.83 1.91 10.82
N ALA A 44 -19.67 1.06 11.44
CA ALA A 44 -19.60 -0.39 11.31
C ALA A 44 -20.02 -0.92 9.94
N ALA A 45 -20.67 -0.10 9.09
CA ALA A 45 -21.02 -0.47 7.72
C ALA A 45 -19.82 -0.36 6.76
N TYR A 46 -18.73 0.29 7.16
CA TYR A 46 -17.56 0.52 6.33
C TYR A 46 -16.46 -0.51 6.59
N ARG A 47 -15.72 -0.86 5.53
CA ARG A 47 -14.54 -1.71 5.62
C ARG A 47 -13.31 -0.87 5.94
N LYS A 48 -12.54 -1.28 6.94
CA LYS A 48 -11.26 -0.68 7.32
C LYS A 48 -10.14 -1.28 6.47
N VAL A 49 -9.73 -0.57 5.44
CA VAL A 49 -8.63 -1.00 4.55
C VAL A 49 -7.39 -0.16 4.80
N LEU A 50 -6.25 -0.81 5.03
CA LEU A 50 -4.97 -0.15 5.32
C LEU A 50 -3.97 -0.34 4.18
N VAL A 51 -3.35 0.75 3.74
CA VAL A 51 -2.26 0.73 2.76
C VAL A 51 -0.92 0.66 3.49
N LEU A 52 -0.19 -0.45 3.30
CA LEU A 52 1.08 -0.74 3.94
C LEU A 52 2.25 -0.47 2.99
N PRO A 53 3.44 -0.11 3.50
CA PRO A 53 4.63 0.07 2.65
C PRO A 53 5.07 -1.21 1.93
N GLY A 54 4.70 -2.36 2.47
CA GLY A 54 4.97 -3.69 1.95
C GLY A 54 4.45 -4.73 2.93
N LEU A 55 4.53 -6.00 2.53
CA LEU A 55 4.22 -7.15 3.37
C LEU A 55 5.37 -8.16 3.29
N PRO A 56 5.60 -8.98 4.33
CA PRO A 56 6.43 -10.16 4.20
C PRO A 56 5.91 -11.03 3.05
N THR A 57 6.81 -11.53 2.21
CA THR A 57 6.46 -12.38 1.06
C THR A 57 6.57 -13.87 1.40
N ALA A 58 7.36 -14.23 2.41
CA ALA A 58 7.55 -15.60 2.84
C ALA A 58 6.48 -16.03 3.87
N GLU A 59 5.95 -17.24 3.70
CA GLU A 59 5.19 -17.91 4.74
C GLU A 59 6.14 -18.48 5.82
N PRO A 60 5.72 -18.58 7.10
CA PRO A 60 4.39 -18.23 7.64
C PRO A 60 4.25 -16.74 8.00
N GLN A 61 5.34 -15.96 7.90
CA GLN A 61 5.40 -14.58 8.37
C GLN A 61 4.35 -13.67 7.71
N ARG A 62 4.04 -13.94 6.44
CA ARG A 62 2.98 -13.24 5.71
C ARG A 62 1.61 -13.50 6.35
N SER A 63 1.21 -14.75 6.52
CA SER A 63 -0.08 -15.11 7.12
C SER A 63 -0.21 -14.59 8.56
N GLU A 64 0.84 -14.75 9.37
CA GLU A 64 0.86 -14.20 10.73
C GLU A 64 0.66 -12.68 10.75
N CYS A 65 1.31 -11.96 9.83
CA CYS A 65 1.17 -10.51 9.75
C CYS A 65 -0.25 -10.09 9.38
N ILE A 66 -0.90 -10.81 8.46
CA ILE A 66 -2.30 -10.56 8.06
C ILE A 66 -3.24 -10.80 9.24
N GLU A 67 -3.09 -11.91 9.95
CA GLU A 67 -3.93 -12.23 11.11
C GLU A 67 -3.76 -11.20 12.25
N LEU A 68 -2.57 -10.65 12.45
CA LEU A 68 -2.36 -9.57 13.42
C LEU A 68 -3.17 -8.30 13.08
N PHE A 69 -3.17 -7.88 11.80
CA PHE A 69 -3.97 -6.72 11.39
C PHE A 69 -5.48 -6.99 11.48
N LYS A 70 -5.90 -8.21 11.13
CA LYS A 70 -7.29 -8.64 11.25
C LYS A 70 -7.77 -8.65 12.72
N ALA A 71 -6.93 -9.14 13.63
CA ALA A 71 -7.20 -9.10 15.06
C ALA A 71 -7.29 -7.67 15.62
N ALA A 72 -6.60 -6.71 14.99
CA ALA A 72 -6.73 -5.27 15.27
C ALA A 72 -7.92 -4.60 14.57
N GLY A 73 -8.84 -5.37 13.99
CA GLY A 73 -10.06 -4.86 13.36
C GLY A 73 -9.85 -4.27 11.96
N VAL A 74 -8.73 -4.57 11.29
CA VAL A 74 -8.50 -4.21 9.89
C VAL A 74 -9.12 -5.27 8.98
N ASP A 75 -10.04 -4.87 8.11
CA ASP A 75 -10.72 -5.78 7.18
C ASP A 75 -9.86 -6.16 5.97
N GLY A 76 -8.94 -5.30 5.58
CA GLY A 76 -8.09 -5.51 4.41
C GLY A 76 -6.79 -4.74 4.46
N VAL A 77 -5.75 -5.33 3.87
CA VAL A 77 -4.44 -4.69 3.71
C VAL A 77 -4.04 -4.67 2.24
N ILE A 78 -3.46 -3.57 1.78
CA ILE A 78 -2.95 -3.42 0.42
C ILE A 78 -1.48 -2.99 0.52
N ALA A 79 -0.58 -3.71 -0.13
CA ALA A 79 0.80 -3.27 -0.25
C ALA A 79 0.87 -2.09 -1.24
N PHE A 80 1.65 -1.06 -0.91
CA PHE A 80 1.80 0.12 -1.76
C PHE A 80 2.40 -0.23 -3.13
N SER A 81 3.26 -1.25 -3.20
CA SER A 81 3.76 -1.79 -4.47
C SER A 81 2.63 -2.23 -5.39
N THR A 82 1.54 -2.83 -4.87
CA THR A 82 0.37 -3.21 -5.68
C THR A 82 -0.27 -1.99 -6.34
N ILE A 83 -0.36 -0.87 -5.65
CA ILE A 83 -0.90 0.38 -6.20
C ILE A 83 0.02 0.94 -7.28
N LEU A 84 1.34 0.93 -7.05
CA LEU A 84 2.32 1.38 -8.05
C LEU A 84 2.33 0.50 -9.29
N GLU A 85 2.28 -0.81 -9.12
CA GLU A 85 2.20 -1.79 -10.20
C GLU A 85 0.93 -1.59 -11.04
N ASP A 86 -0.20 -1.32 -10.38
CA ASP A 86 -1.46 -1.06 -11.05
C ASP A 86 -1.43 0.27 -11.83
N LEU A 87 -0.86 1.33 -11.24
CA LEU A 87 -0.60 2.59 -11.94
C LEU A 87 0.27 2.40 -13.19
N LEU A 88 1.38 1.69 -13.06
CA LEU A 88 2.29 1.41 -14.17
C LEU A 88 1.60 0.60 -15.27
N ARG A 89 0.69 -0.31 -14.91
CA ARG A 89 -0.10 -1.12 -15.85
C ARG A 89 -1.10 -0.25 -16.63
N HIS A 90 -1.87 0.57 -15.94
CA HIS A 90 -3.02 1.27 -16.52
C HIS A 90 -2.71 2.63 -17.14
N VAL A 91 -1.54 3.23 -16.87
CA VAL A 91 -1.14 4.47 -17.54
C VAL A 91 -0.78 4.19 -19.00
N GLU A 92 -1.49 4.81 -19.94
CA GLU A 92 -1.30 4.62 -21.38
C GLU A 92 -0.44 5.73 -21.99
N VAL A 93 0.51 5.36 -22.86
CA VAL A 93 1.42 6.30 -23.54
C VAL A 93 0.69 7.26 -24.49
N ASN A 94 -0.44 6.83 -25.04
CA ASN A 94 -1.24 7.59 -26.00
C ASN A 94 -2.42 8.35 -25.36
N HIS A 95 -2.57 8.29 -24.03
CA HIS A 95 -3.63 8.98 -23.31
C HIS A 95 -3.13 10.32 -22.72
N SER A 96 -4.02 11.31 -22.63
CA SER A 96 -3.69 12.64 -22.11
C SER A 96 -4.18 12.81 -20.66
N TYR A 97 -3.26 12.77 -19.69
CA TYR A 97 -3.55 12.91 -18.26
C TYR A 97 -3.41 14.36 -17.75
N GLN A 98 -4.00 15.36 -18.43
CA GLN A 98 -3.74 16.80 -18.14
C GLN A 98 -4.04 17.23 -16.70
N LYS A 99 -4.90 16.50 -15.98
CA LYS A 99 -5.30 16.82 -14.61
C LYS A 99 -4.45 16.11 -13.53
N SER A 100 -3.45 15.33 -13.92
CA SER A 100 -2.63 14.57 -12.97
C SER A 100 -1.16 14.57 -13.38
N GLU A 101 -0.36 15.36 -12.67
CA GLU A 101 1.10 15.41 -12.85
C GLU A 101 1.75 14.05 -12.61
N LEU A 102 1.25 13.27 -11.65
CA LEU A 102 1.72 11.92 -11.36
C LEU A 102 1.53 10.99 -12.56
N LEU A 103 0.33 10.97 -13.16
CA LEU A 103 0.05 10.11 -14.30
C LEU A 103 0.82 10.57 -15.55
N GLN A 104 1.02 11.88 -15.73
CA GLN A 104 1.89 12.39 -16.78
C GLN A 104 3.35 11.98 -16.60
N LEU A 105 3.88 12.04 -15.37
CA LEU A 105 5.23 11.57 -15.09
C LEU A 105 5.38 10.09 -15.43
N VAL A 106 4.45 9.25 -14.97
CA VAL A 106 4.45 7.81 -15.30
C VAL A 106 4.38 7.59 -16.80
N ARG A 107 3.54 8.34 -17.52
CA ARG A 107 3.43 8.28 -18.98
C ARG A 107 4.75 8.61 -19.66
N VAL A 108 5.43 9.68 -19.25
CA VAL A 108 6.74 10.09 -19.79
C VAL A 108 7.79 9.02 -19.54
N LEU A 109 7.84 8.45 -18.34
CA LEU A 109 8.75 7.34 -18.02
C LEU A 109 8.51 6.12 -18.92
N LYS A 110 7.24 5.81 -19.24
CA LYS A 110 6.88 4.72 -20.17
C LYS A 110 7.27 5.05 -21.62
N ILE A 111 7.12 6.31 -22.07
CA ILE A 111 7.52 6.73 -23.43
C ILE A 111 9.02 6.56 -23.66
N TYR A 112 9.84 6.82 -22.64
CA TYR A 112 11.29 6.64 -22.69
C TYR A 112 11.75 5.22 -22.31
N ASP A 113 10.84 4.24 -22.20
CA ASP A 113 11.11 2.87 -21.80
C ASP A 113 11.87 2.73 -20.45
N MET A 114 11.83 3.75 -19.60
CA MET A 114 12.54 3.79 -18.31
C MET A 114 11.86 2.93 -17.24
N VAL A 115 10.57 2.63 -17.43
CA VAL A 115 9.81 1.73 -16.56
C VAL A 115 9.04 0.75 -17.43
N GLN A 116 9.24 -0.53 -17.15
CA GLN A 116 8.47 -1.60 -17.78
C GLN A 116 7.21 -1.85 -16.95
N ALA A 117 6.08 -2.07 -17.61
CA ALA A 117 4.90 -2.56 -16.91
C ALA A 117 5.28 -3.88 -16.21
N PRO A 118 4.86 -4.12 -14.95
CA PRO A 118 5.08 -5.39 -14.29
C PRO A 118 4.51 -6.51 -15.16
N GLN A 119 5.37 -7.32 -15.77
CA GLN A 119 4.92 -8.50 -16.49
C GLN A 119 4.39 -9.51 -15.48
N MET A 120 3.34 -10.27 -15.85
CA MET A 120 2.86 -11.38 -15.03
C MET A 120 4.05 -12.31 -14.76
N ARG A 121 4.50 -12.39 -13.51
CA ARG A 121 5.45 -13.41 -13.10
C ARG A 121 4.68 -14.72 -13.08
N LEU A 122 4.87 -15.54 -14.12
CA LEU A 122 4.53 -16.96 -14.08
C LEU A 122 5.46 -17.58 -13.03
N PHE A 123 4.89 -17.94 -11.89
CA PHE A 123 5.55 -18.77 -10.88
C PHE A 123 5.17 -20.22 -11.11
#